data_AF-K9A1D0-F1
#
_entry.id   AF-K9A1D0-F1
#
_cell.length_a   1.000
_cell.length_b   1.000
_cell.length_c   1.000
_cell.angle_alpha   90.00
_cell.angle_beta   90.00
_cell.angle_gamma   90.00
#
_symmetry.space_group_name_H-M   'P 1'
#
loop_
_entity.id
_entity.type
_entity.pdbx_description
1 polymer ?
#
loop_
_entity_poly.entity_id
_entity_poly.type
_entity_poly.pdbx_seq_one_letter_code
_entity_poly.pdbx_strand_id
1 'polypeptide(L)'
;MYQIFKDFFVEQGSGFHIIENEKKIFRILNLVTDDKDRTIKGFLQQGNYGLKSDIINIETGLVDYAKTEKNAELINYYFYLKIPVSYNEGLALFQVYKGFSSKTLIFNILNKYWKAKSGLNLQFNSLTDDKSFEKWKNAQVKEIKLTKFTGIEDKSERISKLGHKEDIETALTVKPKKGNFGTLKNFLNKNTDQFKAVEVWEEDCQQVKTVVNLDGKSRTFTVGRKRTTALCEIEAPDDIELSGGLPTLNALDIWFKEVDQELTNSLYKL
;
A
#
# COMPACT_ATOMS: atom_id res chain seq x y z
N MET A 1 10.53 -22.04 4.83
CA MET A 1 10.23 -20.60 4.80
C MET A 1 9.21 -20.19 5.85
N TYR A 2 7.98 -20.74 5.83
CA TYR A 2 6.92 -20.41 6.81
C TYR A 2 7.38 -20.42 8.26
N GLN A 3 8.03 -21.50 8.73
CA GLN A 3 8.47 -21.60 10.11
C GLN A 3 9.42 -20.46 10.52
N ILE A 4 10.39 -20.11 9.67
CA ILE A 4 11.34 -19.01 9.95
C ILE A 4 10.61 -17.67 10.08
N PHE A 5 9.58 -17.44 9.27
CA PHE A 5 8.78 -16.21 9.36
C PHE A 5 7.92 -16.23 10.63
N LYS A 6 7.28 -17.35 10.93
CA LYS A 6 6.50 -17.52 12.17
C LYS A 6 7.36 -17.25 13.39
N ASP A 7 8.53 -17.88 13.48
CA ASP A 7 9.49 -17.70 14.55
C ASP A 7 9.92 -16.23 14.67
N PHE A 8 10.22 -15.58 13.54
CA PHE A 8 10.53 -14.15 13.52
C PHE A 8 9.43 -13.30 14.17
N PHE A 9 8.17 -13.43 13.73
CA PHE A 9 7.08 -12.58 14.24
C PHE A 9 6.75 -12.89 15.70
N VAL A 10 6.85 -14.15 16.12
CA VAL A 10 6.67 -14.56 17.51
C VAL A 10 7.78 -13.99 18.39
N GLU A 11 9.05 -14.07 17.94
CA GLU A 11 10.21 -13.55 18.67
C GLU A 11 10.21 -12.01 18.78
N GLN A 12 9.67 -11.28 17.80
CA GLN A 12 9.50 -9.82 17.93
C GLN A 12 8.59 -9.46 19.12
N GLY A 13 7.58 -10.28 19.41
CA GLY A 13 6.62 -10.03 20.48
C GLY A 13 5.85 -8.70 20.32
N SER A 14 5.18 -8.29 21.41
CA SER A 14 4.38 -7.05 21.48
C SER A 14 5.12 -5.86 22.09
N GLY A 15 6.40 -6.06 22.44
CA GLY A 15 7.28 -5.02 22.97
C GLY A 15 7.65 -3.97 21.91
N PHE A 16 8.06 -2.80 22.37
CA PHE A 16 8.53 -1.74 21.49
C PHE A 16 9.98 -1.97 21.06
N HIS A 17 10.24 -1.76 19.78
CA HIS A 17 11.54 -1.82 19.14
C HIS A 17 11.88 -0.45 18.57
N ILE A 18 13.07 0.05 18.89
CA ILE A 18 13.56 1.36 18.45
C ILE A 18 14.64 1.16 17.38
N ILE A 19 14.50 1.88 16.27
CA ILE A 19 15.49 1.98 15.19
C ILE A 19 16.05 3.40 15.23
N GLU A 20 17.11 3.57 16.02
CA GLU A 20 17.63 4.91 16.40
C GLU A 20 18.08 5.74 15.20
N ASN A 21 18.78 5.12 14.26
CA ASN A 21 19.30 5.76 13.05
C ASN A 21 18.20 6.29 12.12
N GLU A 22 16.99 5.71 12.19
CA GLU A 22 15.83 6.15 11.41
C GLU A 22 14.83 6.97 12.24
N LYS A 23 15.09 7.17 13.55
CA LYS A 23 14.14 7.73 14.52
C LYS A 23 12.75 7.09 14.44
N LYS A 24 12.72 5.76 14.31
CA LYS A 24 11.50 4.95 14.22
C LYS A 24 11.31 4.09 15.45
N ILE A 25 10.05 3.87 15.78
CA ILE A 25 9.62 2.91 16.80
C ILE A 25 8.53 2.03 16.21
N PHE A 26 8.55 0.75 16.52
CA PHE A 26 7.50 -0.17 16.10
C PHE A 26 7.24 -1.29 17.12
N ARG A 27 6.10 -1.96 16.95
CA ARG A 27 5.77 -3.23 17.61
C ARG A 27 4.77 -4.03 16.77
N ILE A 28 4.65 -5.32 17.06
CA ILE A 28 3.64 -6.19 16.45
C ILE A 28 2.46 -6.33 17.41
N LEU A 29 1.24 -6.15 16.92
CA LEU A 29 0.00 -6.28 17.67
C LEU A 29 -0.93 -7.28 16.99
N ASN A 30 -1.74 -7.97 17.81
CA ASN A 30 -2.77 -8.91 17.34
C ASN A 30 -2.21 -9.94 16.33
N LEU A 31 -1.00 -10.45 16.60
CA LEU A 31 -0.39 -11.48 15.77
C LEU A 31 -1.22 -12.76 15.84
N VAL A 32 -1.64 -13.24 14.66
CA VAL A 32 -2.33 -14.51 14.50
C VAL A 32 -1.56 -15.34 13.47
N THR A 33 -1.30 -16.60 13.81
CA THR A 33 -0.66 -17.57 12.93
C THR A 33 -1.55 -18.79 12.77
N ASP A 34 -1.75 -19.25 11.54
CA ASP A 34 -2.46 -20.50 11.25
C ASP A 34 -1.48 -21.46 10.57
N ASP A 35 -1.13 -22.54 11.25
CA ASP A 35 -0.17 -23.53 10.72
C ASP A 35 -0.77 -24.41 9.62
N LYS A 36 -2.09 -24.56 9.58
CA LYS A 36 -2.79 -25.34 8.56
C LYS A 36 -2.82 -24.56 7.25
N ASP A 37 -3.24 -23.29 7.31
CA ASP A 37 -3.31 -22.42 6.13
C ASP A 37 -1.97 -21.72 5.83
N ARG A 38 -0.99 -21.87 6.74
CA ARG A 38 0.34 -21.26 6.72
C ARG A 38 0.27 -19.74 6.52
N THR A 39 -0.58 -19.11 7.33
CA THR A 39 -0.82 -17.67 7.33
C THR A 39 -0.24 -17.00 8.56
N ILE A 40 0.24 -15.77 8.40
CA ILE A 40 0.75 -14.91 9.47
C ILE A 40 0.18 -13.52 9.23
N LYS A 41 -0.57 -12.99 10.20
CA LYS A 41 -1.25 -11.70 10.05
C LYS A 41 -1.31 -10.93 11.36
N GLY A 42 -1.46 -9.62 11.26
CA GLY A 42 -1.55 -8.75 12.42
C GLY A 42 -1.30 -7.29 12.04
N PHE A 43 -1.05 -6.46 13.04
CA PHE A 43 -0.67 -5.07 12.83
C PHE A 43 0.80 -4.86 13.12
N LEU A 44 1.49 -4.18 12.22
CA LEU A 44 2.69 -3.44 12.55
C LEU A 44 2.25 -2.05 13.00
N GLN A 45 2.35 -1.79 14.30
CA GLN A 45 2.18 -0.44 14.82
C GLN A 45 3.53 0.26 14.72
N GLN A 46 3.60 1.38 13.99
CA GLN A 46 4.84 2.12 13.81
C GLN A 46 4.62 3.64 13.88
N GLY A 47 5.69 4.36 14.22
CA GLY A 47 5.70 5.81 14.24
C GLY A 47 7.11 6.39 14.21
N ASN A 48 7.16 7.69 13.93
CA ASN A 48 8.40 8.48 13.97
C ASN A 48 8.41 9.36 15.22
N TYR A 49 9.59 9.52 15.81
CA TYR A 49 9.85 10.43 16.92
C TYR A 49 10.91 11.48 16.55
N GLY A 50 11.15 12.44 17.43
CA GLY A 50 12.13 13.50 17.24
C GLY A 50 11.60 14.78 16.59
N LEU A 51 10.29 14.88 16.37
CA LEU A 51 9.62 16.11 15.94
C LEU A 51 8.70 16.61 17.06
N LYS A 52 8.80 17.91 17.38
CA LYS A 52 7.88 18.60 18.28
C LYS A 52 6.68 19.13 17.49
N SER A 53 5.49 19.01 18.05
CA SER A 53 4.25 19.50 17.44
C SER A 53 3.16 19.61 18.49
N ASP A 54 2.23 20.55 18.32
CA ASP A 54 1.06 20.64 19.18
C ASP A 54 -0.12 19.87 18.57
N ILE A 55 -0.83 19.13 19.40
CA ILE A 55 -2.10 18.48 19.07
C ILE A 55 -3.20 19.39 19.59
N ILE A 56 -4.01 19.93 18.69
CA ILE A 56 -5.09 20.86 19.00
C ILE A 56 -6.41 20.08 19.03
N ASN A 57 -7.23 20.31 20.04
CA ASN A 57 -8.61 19.82 20.06
C ASN A 57 -9.44 20.68 19.08
N ILE A 58 -10.03 20.03 18.07
CA ILE A 58 -10.74 20.72 16.99
C ILE A 58 -12.07 21.37 17.44
N GLU A 59 -12.65 20.92 18.54
CA GLU A 59 -13.89 21.48 19.09
C GLU A 59 -13.62 22.74 19.92
N THR A 60 -12.50 22.77 20.65
CA THR A 60 -12.16 23.88 21.56
C THR A 60 -11.15 24.86 20.97
N GLY A 61 -10.38 24.44 19.95
CA GLY A 61 -9.28 25.22 19.37
C GLY A 61 -8.05 25.35 20.30
N LEU A 62 -8.02 24.62 21.42
CA LEU A 62 -6.94 24.68 22.40
C LEU A 62 -5.97 23.51 22.22
N VAL A 63 -4.71 23.72 22.62
CA VAL A 63 -3.70 22.65 22.66
C VAL A 63 -4.10 21.62 23.72
N ASP A 64 -4.38 20.41 23.26
CA ASP A 64 -4.72 19.26 24.10
C ASP A 64 -3.46 18.51 24.55
N TYR A 65 -2.43 18.46 23.69
CA TYR A 65 -1.16 17.82 24.00
C TYR A 65 0.02 18.39 23.21
N ALA A 66 1.10 18.77 23.90
CA ALA A 66 2.33 19.24 23.28
C ALA A 66 3.33 18.07 23.10
N LYS A 67 3.47 17.58 21.86
CA LYS A 67 4.37 16.48 21.52
C LYS A 67 5.83 16.95 21.65
N THR A 68 6.60 16.21 22.44
CA THR A 68 8.06 16.38 22.56
C THR A 68 8.80 15.47 21.58
N GLU A 69 10.11 15.67 21.44
CA GLU A 69 10.98 14.80 20.63
C GLU A 69 10.99 13.33 21.08
N LYS A 70 10.58 13.06 22.32
CA LYS A 70 10.50 11.70 22.88
C LYS A 70 9.15 11.03 22.67
N ASN A 71 8.21 11.71 22.05
CA ASN A 71 6.90 11.15 21.75
C ASN A 71 6.83 10.69 20.30
N ALA A 72 6.17 9.57 20.08
CA ALA A 72 5.84 9.06 18.76
C ALA A 72 4.33 8.96 18.62
N GLU A 73 3.82 9.38 17.48
CA GLU A 73 2.45 9.07 17.08
C GLU A 73 2.49 7.73 16.36
N LEU A 74 1.67 6.80 16.80
CA LEU A 74 1.72 5.42 16.34
C LEU A 74 0.49 5.10 15.50
N ILE A 75 0.71 4.58 14.29
CA ILE A 75 -0.35 4.16 13.38
C ILE A 75 -0.26 2.65 13.18
N ASN A 76 -1.41 2.00 13.15
CA ASN A 76 -1.53 0.57 12.89
C ASN A 76 -1.62 0.30 11.40
N TYR A 77 -0.73 -0.54 10.88
CA TYR A 77 -0.75 -1.01 9.49
C TYR A 77 -0.92 -2.51 9.45
N TYR A 78 -2.03 -2.97 8.90
CA TYR A 78 -2.33 -4.39 8.78
C TYR A 78 -1.43 -5.07 7.76
N PHE A 79 -1.01 -6.30 8.06
CA PHE A 79 -0.27 -7.14 7.14
C PHE A 79 -0.83 -8.56 7.17
N TYR A 80 -0.68 -9.25 6.04
CA TYR A 80 -1.07 -10.64 5.86
C TYR A 80 -0.04 -11.33 4.97
N LEU A 81 0.49 -12.45 5.45
CA LEU A 81 1.45 -13.29 4.73
C LEU A 81 0.89 -14.70 4.61
N LYS A 82 1.02 -15.32 3.45
CA LYS A 82 0.67 -16.73 3.22
C LYS A 82 1.77 -17.44 2.46
N ILE A 83 2.28 -18.54 3.00
CA ILE A 83 3.42 -19.25 2.44
C ILE A 83 3.04 -20.72 2.22
N PRO A 84 2.57 -21.10 1.03
CA PRO A 84 2.08 -22.46 0.76
C PRO A 84 3.19 -23.54 0.88
N VAL A 85 2.79 -24.81 0.99
CA VAL A 85 3.70 -25.93 1.29
C VAL A 85 4.67 -26.23 0.15
N SER A 86 4.18 -26.18 -1.10
CA SER A 86 4.91 -26.69 -2.27
C SER A 86 5.66 -25.60 -3.06
N TYR A 87 5.71 -24.37 -2.55
CA TYR A 87 6.31 -23.25 -3.25
C TYR A 87 7.42 -22.61 -2.41
N ASN A 88 8.43 -22.11 -3.11
CA ASN A 88 9.53 -21.30 -2.59
C ASN A 88 9.20 -19.79 -2.59
N GLU A 89 7.93 -19.46 -2.85
CA GLU A 89 7.34 -18.12 -2.85
C GLU A 89 6.05 -18.12 -2.04
N GLY A 90 5.57 -16.93 -1.67
CA GLY A 90 4.34 -16.73 -0.92
C GLY A 90 3.68 -15.40 -1.26
N LEU A 91 2.45 -15.23 -0.82
CA LEU A 91 1.70 -13.98 -0.94
C LEU A 91 1.96 -13.08 0.27
N ALA A 92 2.16 -11.80 0.02
CA ALA A 92 2.26 -10.78 1.06
C ALA A 92 1.37 -9.58 0.71
N LEU A 93 0.42 -9.26 1.58
CA LEU A 93 -0.48 -8.11 1.47
C LEU A 93 -0.16 -7.13 2.60
N PHE A 94 -0.11 -5.85 2.27
CA PHE A 94 0.18 -4.78 3.21
C PHE A 94 -0.84 -3.66 3.04
N GLN A 95 -1.43 -3.21 4.15
CA GLN A 95 -2.29 -2.04 4.15
C GLN A 95 -1.47 -0.80 3.80
N VAL A 96 -2.01 -0.01 2.86
CA VAL A 96 -1.52 1.33 2.55
C VAL A 96 -2.51 2.34 3.10
N TYR A 97 -2.05 3.29 3.90
CA TYR A 97 -2.84 4.39 4.43
C TYR A 97 -2.07 5.70 4.29
N LYS A 98 -2.69 6.72 3.67
CA LYS A 98 -2.07 8.02 3.35
C LYS A 98 -0.69 7.90 2.68
N GLY A 99 -0.52 6.90 1.80
CA GLY A 99 0.74 6.64 1.09
C GLY A 99 1.82 5.91 1.90
N PHE A 100 1.57 5.58 3.17
CA PHE A 100 2.48 4.82 4.03
C PHE A 100 2.01 3.37 4.17
N SER A 101 2.95 2.43 4.34
CA SER A 101 2.65 1.03 4.64
C SER A 101 3.71 0.41 5.56
N SER A 102 3.39 -0.77 6.09
CA SER A 102 4.32 -1.61 6.86
C SER A 102 5.31 -2.39 5.99
N LYS A 103 5.14 -2.41 4.65
CA LYS A 103 5.91 -3.26 3.72
C LYS A 103 7.42 -3.10 3.90
N THR A 104 7.92 -1.87 3.81
CA THR A 104 9.37 -1.59 3.84
C THR A 104 9.97 -1.97 5.19
N LEU A 105 9.32 -1.62 6.29
CA LEU A 105 9.83 -1.92 7.62
C LEU A 105 9.84 -3.43 7.85
N ILE A 106 8.72 -4.13 7.59
CA ILE A 106 8.65 -5.60 7.68
C ILE A 106 9.71 -6.26 6.81
N PHE A 107 9.85 -5.85 5.56
CA PHE A 107 10.85 -6.42 4.65
C PHE A 107 12.26 -6.28 5.22
N ASN A 108 12.64 -5.10 5.72
CA ASN A 108 13.99 -4.85 6.23
C ASN A 108 14.32 -5.73 7.45
N ILE A 109 13.43 -5.78 8.44
CA ILE A 109 13.64 -6.55 9.67
C ILE A 109 13.59 -8.07 9.40
N LEU A 110 12.65 -8.51 8.56
CA LEU A 110 12.49 -9.92 8.21
C LEU A 110 13.62 -10.42 7.32
N ASN A 111 14.08 -9.63 6.34
CA ASN A 111 15.19 -10.01 5.47
C ASN A 111 16.50 -10.17 6.28
N LYS A 112 16.75 -9.29 7.26
CA LYS A 112 17.90 -9.43 8.18
C LYS A 112 17.84 -10.75 8.94
N TYR A 113 16.67 -11.08 9.51
CA TYR A 113 16.45 -12.33 10.23
C TYR A 113 16.57 -13.55 9.32
N TRP A 114 15.92 -13.52 8.17
CA TRP A 114 15.94 -14.56 7.15
C TRP A 114 17.36 -14.87 6.68
N LYS A 115 18.14 -13.85 6.37
CA LYS A 115 19.53 -14.01 5.93
C LYS A 115 20.39 -14.65 7.01
N ALA A 116 20.20 -14.27 8.28
CA ALA A 116 20.92 -14.88 9.40
C ALA A 116 20.57 -16.36 9.61
N LYS A 117 19.32 -16.77 9.39
CA LYS A 117 18.86 -18.16 9.59
C LYS A 117 19.05 -19.07 8.38
N SER A 118 18.97 -18.54 7.17
CA SER A 118 18.96 -19.33 5.92
C SER A 118 20.19 -19.14 5.04
N GLY A 119 20.95 -18.05 5.22
CA GLY A 119 22.02 -17.65 4.30
C GLY A 119 21.55 -17.11 2.95
N LEU A 120 20.24 -17.08 2.68
CA LEU A 120 19.64 -16.62 1.42
C LEU A 120 19.14 -15.17 1.52
N ASN A 121 18.93 -14.53 0.38
CA ASN A 121 18.29 -13.21 0.32
C ASN A 121 16.79 -13.35 0.11
N LEU A 122 15.99 -12.59 0.86
CA LEU A 122 14.55 -12.50 0.65
C LEU A 122 14.24 -11.41 -0.39
N GLN A 123 13.24 -11.64 -1.24
CA GLN A 123 12.74 -10.65 -2.20
C GLN A 123 11.24 -10.48 -2.05
N PHE A 124 10.77 -9.22 -2.05
CA PHE A 124 9.36 -8.87 -2.17
C PHE A 124 9.10 -8.30 -3.56
N ASN A 125 8.70 -9.18 -4.48
CA ASN A 125 8.35 -8.79 -5.83
C ASN A 125 6.90 -8.31 -5.89
N SER A 126 6.61 -7.41 -6.82
CA SER A 126 5.23 -6.95 -7.04
C SER A 126 4.47 -8.06 -7.77
N LEU A 127 3.16 -8.18 -7.52
CA LEU A 127 2.28 -9.09 -8.27
C LEU A 127 2.34 -8.87 -9.80
N THR A 128 2.83 -7.71 -10.22
CA THR A 128 3.06 -7.36 -11.63
C THR A 128 4.17 -8.15 -12.31
N ASP A 129 4.93 -8.95 -11.57
CA ASP A 129 6.02 -9.76 -12.12
C ASP A 129 5.56 -11.22 -12.38
N ASP A 130 4.29 -11.53 -12.10
CA ASP A 130 3.73 -12.89 -12.19
C ASP A 130 2.91 -13.11 -13.48
N LYS A 131 2.73 -14.38 -13.91
CA LYS A 131 1.80 -14.79 -14.97
C LYS A 131 0.37 -14.29 -14.73
N SER A 132 -0.05 -14.15 -13.48
CA SER A 132 -1.35 -13.59 -13.11
C SER A 132 -1.52 -12.14 -13.58
N PHE A 133 -0.42 -11.38 -13.68
CA PHE A 133 -0.44 -10.01 -14.22
C PHE A 133 -0.69 -9.95 -15.72
N GLU A 134 -0.34 -10.98 -16.50
CA GLU A 134 -0.59 -10.99 -17.95
C GLU A 134 -2.09 -10.86 -18.26
N LYS A 135 -2.97 -11.42 -17.40
CA LYS A 135 -4.42 -11.21 -17.53
C LYS A 135 -4.79 -9.75 -17.33
N TRP A 136 -4.23 -9.11 -16.30
CA TRP A 136 -4.45 -7.70 -16.00
C TRP A 136 -3.87 -6.75 -17.05
N LYS A 137 -2.75 -7.10 -17.71
CA LYS A 137 -2.22 -6.33 -18.85
C LYS A 137 -3.25 -6.15 -19.96
N ASN A 138 -4.09 -7.16 -20.21
CA ASN A 138 -5.11 -7.11 -21.24
C ASN A 138 -6.45 -6.53 -20.75
N ALA A 139 -6.58 -6.23 -19.45
CA ALA A 139 -7.79 -5.64 -18.88
C ALA A 139 -7.99 -4.19 -19.36
N GLN A 140 -9.26 -3.79 -19.49
CA GLN A 140 -9.64 -2.47 -19.99
C GLN A 140 -9.44 -1.40 -18.91
N VAL A 141 -8.77 -0.30 -19.26
CA VAL A 141 -8.62 0.87 -18.38
C VAL A 141 -9.89 1.71 -18.44
N LYS A 142 -10.58 1.80 -17.30
CA LYS A 142 -11.85 2.53 -17.16
C LYS A 142 -11.69 3.92 -16.56
N GLU A 143 -10.57 4.18 -15.89
CA GLU A 143 -10.30 5.45 -15.24
C GLU A 143 -8.80 5.70 -15.15
N ILE A 144 -8.41 6.98 -15.21
CA ILE A 144 -7.04 7.45 -15.00
C ILE A 144 -7.08 8.44 -13.83
N LYS A 145 -6.24 8.23 -12.81
CA LYS A 145 -6.10 9.10 -11.65
C LYS A 145 -4.70 9.74 -11.64
N LEU A 146 -4.63 11.05 -11.64
CA LEU A 146 -3.39 11.82 -11.43
C LEU A 146 -3.36 12.30 -9.99
N THR A 147 -2.34 11.92 -9.22
CA THR A 147 -2.23 12.28 -7.79
C THR A 147 -1.25 13.43 -7.57
N LYS A 148 -1.57 14.32 -6.64
CA LYS A 148 -0.88 15.61 -6.41
C LYS A 148 -0.74 16.41 -7.71
N PHE A 149 -1.84 16.55 -8.43
CA PHE A 149 -1.87 17.22 -9.74
C PHE A 149 -1.72 18.73 -9.58
N THR A 150 -0.73 19.32 -10.26
CA THR A 150 -0.37 20.75 -10.15
C THR A 150 -0.91 21.61 -11.29
N GLY A 151 -1.42 21.02 -12.37
CA GLY A 151 -1.93 21.73 -13.56
C GLY A 151 -3.24 22.51 -13.38
N ILE A 152 -3.60 22.91 -12.15
CA ILE A 152 -4.77 23.75 -11.85
C ILE A 152 -4.32 25.17 -11.43
N GLU A 153 -3.23 25.67 -12.02
CA GLU A 153 -2.61 26.94 -11.63
C GLU A 153 -3.59 28.12 -11.61
N ASP A 154 -4.53 28.18 -12.58
CA ASP A 154 -5.56 29.21 -12.70
C ASP A 154 -6.62 29.24 -11.57
N LYS A 155 -6.67 28.24 -10.68
CA LYS A 155 -7.58 28.22 -9.52
C LYS A 155 -6.86 28.19 -8.18
N SER A 156 -5.54 28.32 -8.19
CA SER A 156 -4.67 28.30 -7.01
C SER A 156 -5.11 29.27 -5.92
N GLU A 157 -5.60 30.46 -6.29
CA GLU A 157 -6.08 31.49 -5.37
C GLU A 157 -7.39 31.13 -4.63
N ARG A 158 -8.22 30.26 -5.22
CA ARG A 158 -9.43 29.74 -4.56
C ARG A 158 -9.11 28.51 -3.71
N ILE A 159 -8.10 27.73 -4.11
CA ILE A 159 -7.64 26.54 -3.39
C ILE A 159 -6.86 26.94 -2.13
N SER A 160 -6.03 27.98 -2.19
CA SER A 160 -5.31 28.50 -1.02
C SER A 160 -6.23 29.03 0.10
N LYS A 161 -7.48 29.34 -0.22
CA LYS A 161 -8.51 29.71 0.79
C LYS A 161 -9.09 28.51 1.53
N LEU A 162 -8.81 27.28 1.10
CA LEU A 162 -9.32 26.05 1.73
C LEU A 162 -8.39 25.50 2.83
N GLY A 163 -7.20 26.07 3.01
CA GLY A 163 -6.22 25.65 4.02
C GLY A 163 -4.78 25.94 3.59
N HIS A 164 -3.82 25.54 4.42
CA HIS A 164 -2.42 25.61 4.02
C HIS A 164 -2.20 24.72 2.80
N LYS A 165 -1.47 25.23 1.81
CA LYS A 165 -1.18 24.53 0.53
C LYS A 165 -0.54 23.15 0.75
N GLU A 166 0.13 22.98 1.89
CA GLU A 166 0.83 21.76 2.34
C GLU A 166 -0.15 20.66 2.77
N ASP A 167 -1.37 21.04 3.16
CA ASP A 167 -2.44 20.15 3.63
C ASP A 167 -3.46 19.81 2.52
N ILE A 168 -3.27 20.34 1.31
CA ILE A 168 -4.20 20.17 0.19
C ILE A 168 -3.65 19.13 -0.78
N GLU A 169 -4.27 17.95 -0.80
CA GLU A 169 -4.01 16.92 -1.79
C GLU A 169 -4.93 17.09 -3.01
N THR A 170 -4.36 17.42 -4.17
CA THR A 170 -5.10 17.55 -5.42
C THR A 170 -5.04 16.25 -6.22
N ALA A 171 -6.18 15.78 -6.72
CA ALA A 171 -6.24 14.65 -7.63
C ALA A 171 -7.12 14.99 -8.84
N LEU A 172 -6.70 14.56 -10.04
CA LEU A 172 -7.52 14.63 -11.24
C LEU A 172 -7.94 13.22 -11.65
N THR A 173 -9.25 13.01 -11.79
CA THR A 173 -9.81 11.75 -12.27
C THR A 173 -10.39 11.94 -13.66
N VAL A 174 -9.92 11.14 -14.61
CA VAL A 174 -10.36 11.15 -16.01
C VAL A 174 -11.10 9.86 -16.31
N LYS A 175 -12.36 9.97 -16.76
CA LYS A 175 -13.23 8.85 -17.15
C LYS A 175 -13.64 8.98 -18.61
N PRO A 176 -13.69 7.88 -19.38
CA PRO A 176 -14.11 7.95 -20.77
C PRO A 176 -15.63 8.14 -20.82
N LYS A 177 -16.11 9.09 -21.63
CA LYS A 177 -17.57 9.30 -21.83
C LYS A 177 -18.25 8.07 -22.46
N LYS A 178 -17.52 7.31 -23.27
CA LYS A 178 -17.93 6.02 -23.87
C LYS A 178 -16.70 5.12 -23.99
N GLY A 179 -16.85 3.81 -23.79
CA GLY A 179 -15.77 2.83 -24.04
C GLY A 179 -14.76 2.68 -22.89
N ASN A 180 -13.47 2.76 -23.24
CA ASN A 180 -12.31 2.63 -22.34
C ASN A 180 -11.11 3.40 -22.93
N PHE A 181 -10.02 3.55 -22.16
CA PHE A 181 -8.81 4.22 -22.64
C PHE A 181 -7.81 3.28 -23.35
N GLY A 182 -8.23 2.06 -23.68
CA GLY A 182 -7.37 0.97 -24.11
C GLY A 182 -7.13 -0.04 -22.98
N THR A 183 -6.11 -0.89 -23.17
CA THR A 183 -5.70 -1.89 -22.18
C THR A 183 -4.55 -1.38 -21.31
N LEU A 184 -4.35 -1.97 -20.14
CA LEU A 184 -3.18 -1.65 -19.30
C LEU A 184 -1.85 -1.80 -20.04
N LYS A 185 -1.75 -2.80 -20.92
CA LYS A 185 -0.57 -3.05 -21.75
C LYS A 185 -0.22 -1.84 -22.62
N ASN A 186 -1.21 -1.09 -23.11
CA ASN A 186 -0.95 0.13 -23.85
C ASN A 186 -0.20 1.14 -22.98
N PHE A 187 -0.68 1.39 -21.75
CA PHE A 187 -0.03 2.31 -20.80
C PHE A 187 1.37 1.88 -20.32
N LEU A 188 1.80 0.66 -20.60
CA LEU A 188 3.13 0.14 -20.29
C LEU A 188 4.06 0.08 -21.52
N ASN A 189 3.52 0.26 -22.72
CA ASN A 189 4.27 0.14 -23.97
C ASN A 189 4.62 1.52 -24.52
N LYS A 190 5.92 1.83 -24.52
CA LYS A 190 6.52 3.10 -24.99
C LYS A 190 6.10 3.54 -26.40
N ASN A 191 5.69 2.59 -27.25
CA ASN A 191 5.33 2.87 -28.64
C ASN A 191 3.85 3.25 -28.82
N THR A 192 3.07 3.39 -27.74
CA THR A 192 1.64 3.71 -27.81
C THR A 192 1.34 5.14 -27.37
N ASP A 193 0.23 5.68 -27.84
CA ASP A 193 -0.19 7.04 -27.47
C ASP A 193 -0.61 7.15 -26.00
N GLN A 194 -1.10 6.05 -25.41
CA GLN A 194 -1.40 5.97 -23.98
C GLN A 194 -0.14 6.18 -23.14
N PHE A 195 0.97 5.53 -23.51
CA PHE A 195 2.24 5.73 -22.81
C PHE A 195 2.74 7.18 -22.95
N LYS A 196 2.71 7.74 -24.17
CA LYS A 196 3.09 9.14 -24.39
C LYS A 196 2.22 10.11 -23.58
N ALA A 197 0.93 9.83 -23.40
CA ALA A 197 0.06 10.64 -22.56
C ALA A 197 0.47 10.58 -21.07
N VAL A 198 0.84 9.39 -20.57
CA VAL A 198 1.42 9.24 -19.21
C VAL A 198 2.68 10.09 -19.07
N GLU A 199 3.54 10.09 -20.07
CA GLU A 199 4.78 10.87 -20.07
C GLU A 199 4.56 12.37 -19.91
N VAL A 200 3.51 12.90 -20.55
CA VAL A 200 3.12 14.31 -20.40
C VAL A 200 2.52 14.56 -19.02
N TRP A 201 1.61 13.70 -18.54
CA TRP A 201 0.98 13.89 -17.24
C TRP A 201 1.94 13.79 -16.05
N GLU A 202 3.02 13.01 -16.17
CA GLU A 202 4.06 12.93 -15.14
C GLU A 202 4.79 14.26 -14.90
N GLU A 203 4.68 15.24 -15.81
CA GLU A 203 5.24 16.59 -15.62
C GLU A 203 4.41 17.41 -14.62
N ASP A 204 3.11 17.11 -14.51
CA ASP A 204 2.13 17.86 -13.72
C ASP A 204 1.58 17.09 -12.52
N CYS A 205 2.11 15.91 -12.20
CA CYS A 205 1.63 15.12 -11.06
C CYS A 205 2.74 14.26 -10.43
N GLN A 206 2.50 13.81 -9.19
CA GLN A 206 3.44 12.90 -8.53
C GLN A 206 3.32 11.46 -9.08
N GLN A 207 2.10 11.00 -9.38
CA GLN A 207 1.87 9.66 -9.90
C GLN A 207 0.68 9.63 -10.85
N VAL A 208 0.84 8.87 -11.93
CA VAL A 208 -0.25 8.47 -12.84
C VAL A 208 -0.70 7.06 -12.48
N LYS A 209 -1.99 6.89 -12.21
CA LYS A 209 -2.61 5.60 -11.89
C LYS A 209 -3.68 5.26 -12.92
N THR A 210 -3.75 3.99 -13.32
CA THR A 210 -4.81 3.44 -14.17
C THR A 210 -5.67 2.50 -13.37
N VAL A 211 -7.00 2.68 -13.43
CA VAL A 211 -7.96 1.74 -12.86
C VAL A 211 -8.44 0.84 -13.97
N VAL A 212 -8.19 -0.45 -13.82
CA VAL A 212 -8.64 -1.48 -14.76
C VAL A 212 -9.76 -2.30 -14.13
N ASN A 213 -10.66 -2.79 -14.97
CA ASN A 213 -11.68 -3.74 -14.55
C ASN A 213 -11.53 -5.04 -15.34
N LEU A 214 -11.50 -6.16 -14.62
CA LEU A 214 -11.47 -7.52 -15.16
C LEU A 214 -12.41 -8.38 -14.31
N ASP A 215 -13.33 -9.09 -14.95
CA ASP A 215 -14.29 -10.00 -14.29
C ASP A 215 -15.04 -9.36 -13.10
N GLY A 216 -15.41 -8.08 -13.24
CA GLY A 216 -16.10 -7.30 -12.19
C GLY A 216 -15.19 -6.81 -11.07
N LYS A 217 -13.90 -7.15 -11.07
CA LYS A 217 -12.92 -6.70 -10.08
C LYS A 217 -12.11 -5.52 -10.61
N SER A 218 -11.98 -4.49 -9.78
CA SER A 218 -11.18 -3.32 -10.07
C SER A 218 -9.80 -3.39 -9.43
N ARG A 219 -8.77 -2.95 -10.15
CA ARG A 219 -7.40 -2.84 -9.68
C ARG A 219 -6.79 -1.53 -10.13
N THR A 220 -5.98 -0.92 -9.27
CA THR A 220 -5.32 0.34 -9.56
C THR A 220 -3.83 0.08 -9.77
N PHE A 221 -3.32 0.45 -10.94
CA PHE A 221 -1.93 0.26 -11.31
C PHE A 221 -1.24 1.61 -11.45
N THR A 222 -0.16 1.83 -10.71
CA THR A 222 0.67 3.01 -10.92
C THR A 222 1.61 2.78 -12.12
N VAL A 223 1.54 3.64 -13.12
CA VAL A 223 2.31 3.60 -14.39
C VAL A 223 3.23 4.83 -14.48
N GLY A 224 4.29 4.79 -15.32
CA GLY A 224 5.20 5.94 -15.45
C GLY A 224 6.59 5.65 -16.05
N ARG A 225 7.32 6.72 -16.44
CA ARG A 225 8.64 6.68 -17.12
C ARG A 225 9.71 5.91 -16.33
N LYS A 226 9.71 6.04 -15.00
CA LYS A 226 10.71 5.42 -14.11
C LYS A 226 10.35 4.00 -13.67
N ARG A 227 9.21 3.46 -14.10
CA ARG A 227 8.71 2.16 -13.66
C ARG A 227 8.78 1.18 -14.82
N THR A 228 9.68 0.20 -14.73
CA THR A 228 9.69 -0.95 -15.65
C THR A 228 8.53 -1.91 -15.38
N THR A 229 7.99 -1.90 -14.16
CA THR A 229 6.83 -2.70 -13.74
C THR A 229 5.85 -1.83 -12.95
N ALA A 230 4.55 -2.02 -13.18
CA ALA A 230 3.52 -1.25 -12.48
C ALA A 230 3.48 -1.64 -11.00
N LEU A 231 3.10 -0.73 -10.11
CA LEU A 231 2.74 -1.12 -8.74
C LEU A 231 1.25 -1.40 -8.72
N CYS A 232 0.86 -2.62 -8.34
CA CYS A 232 -0.54 -3.00 -8.16
C CYS A 232 -1.02 -2.58 -6.76
N GLU A 233 -2.08 -1.80 -6.71
CA GLU A 233 -2.83 -1.45 -5.51
C GLU A 233 -4.26 -1.98 -5.65
N ILE A 234 -4.80 -2.47 -4.54
CA ILE A 234 -6.18 -2.93 -4.44
C ILE A 234 -6.90 -1.93 -3.56
N GLU A 235 -7.86 -1.20 -4.14
CA GLU A 235 -8.66 -0.25 -3.39
C GLU A 235 -9.56 -1.00 -2.41
N ALA A 236 -9.63 -0.51 -1.17
CA ALA A 236 -10.58 -1.01 -0.19
C ALA A 236 -12.01 -0.80 -0.69
N PRO A 237 -12.94 -1.71 -0.38
CA PRO A 237 -14.33 -1.52 -0.75
C PRO A 237 -14.92 -0.30 -0.01
N ASP A 238 -15.84 0.41 -0.67
CA ASP A 238 -16.42 1.66 -0.15
C ASP A 238 -17.22 1.44 1.15
N ASP A 239 -17.74 0.24 1.36
CA ASP A 239 -18.55 -0.17 2.51
C ASP A 239 -17.71 -0.85 3.62
N ILE A 240 -16.38 -0.73 3.58
CA ILE A 240 -15.52 -1.28 4.63
C ILE A 240 -15.85 -0.64 5.98
N GLU A 241 -16.02 -1.47 7.01
CA GLU A 241 -16.34 -0.99 8.36
C GLU A 241 -15.18 -0.18 8.94
N LEU A 242 -15.46 1.05 9.36
CA LEU A 242 -14.49 1.98 9.94
C LEU A 242 -14.76 2.23 11.43
N SER A 243 -13.69 2.44 12.19
CA SER A 243 -13.72 3.00 13.54
C SER A 243 -12.63 4.06 13.67
N GLY A 244 -13.00 5.28 14.07
CA GLY A 244 -12.07 6.41 14.15
C GLY A 244 -11.43 6.77 12.79
N GLY A 245 -12.13 6.54 11.68
CA GLY A 245 -11.63 6.82 10.32
C GLY A 245 -10.63 5.78 9.78
N LEU A 246 -10.40 4.68 10.50
CA LEU A 246 -9.57 3.55 10.04
C LEU A 246 -10.41 2.26 9.99
N PRO A 247 -10.15 1.35 9.04
CA PRO A 247 -10.82 0.06 9.00
C PRO A 247 -10.64 -0.76 10.28
N THR A 248 -11.69 -1.46 10.71
CA THR A 248 -11.61 -2.37 11.85
C THR A 248 -10.74 -3.58 11.53
N LEU A 249 -10.16 -4.23 12.55
CA LEU A 249 -9.39 -5.47 12.36
C LEU A 249 -10.22 -6.55 11.67
N ASN A 250 -11.48 -6.70 12.06
CA ASN A 250 -12.37 -7.71 11.50
C ASN A 250 -12.63 -7.44 10.00
N ALA A 251 -12.92 -6.19 9.65
CA ALA A 251 -13.14 -5.80 8.25
C ALA A 251 -11.89 -6.01 7.39
N LEU A 252 -10.71 -5.65 7.91
CA LEU A 252 -9.43 -5.90 7.24
C LEU A 252 -9.15 -7.40 7.07
N ASP A 253 -9.43 -8.22 8.08
CA ASP A 253 -9.20 -9.67 7.99
C ASP A 253 -10.10 -10.33 6.94
N ILE A 254 -11.38 -9.96 6.90
CA ILE A 254 -12.33 -10.46 5.90
C ILE A 254 -11.86 -10.05 4.50
N TRP A 255 -11.59 -8.76 4.29
CA TRP A 255 -11.19 -8.24 2.99
C TRP A 255 -9.86 -8.83 2.51
N PHE A 256 -8.84 -8.91 3.36
CA PHE A 256 -7.55 -9.49 2.98
C PHE A 256 -7.66 -10.98 2.68
N LYS A 257 -8.54 -11.73 3.36
CA LYS A 257 -8.83 -13.13 3.02
C LYS A 257 -9.52 -13.29 1.67
N GLU A 258 -10.45 -12.40 1.32
CA GLU A 258 -11.08 -12.40 0.00
C GLU A 258 -10.04 -12.15 -1.10
N VAL A 259 -9.16 -11.16 -0.90
CA VAL A 259 -8.04 -10.90 -1.82
C VAL A 259 -7.08 -12.10 -1.88
N ASP A 260 -6.74 -12.70 -0.75
CA ASP A 260 -5.91 -13.90 -0.68
C ASP A 260 -6.52 -15.06 -1.48
N GLN A 261 -7.80 -15.36 -1.30
CA GLN A 261 -8.49 -16.40 -2.06
C GLN A 261 -8.48 -16.10 -3.56
N GLU A 262 -8.76 -14.85 -3.95
CA GLU A 262 -8.73 -14.44 -5.35
C GLU A 262 -7.35 -14.66 -5.98
N LEU A 263 -6.30 -14.18 -5.34
CA LEU A 263 -4.94 -14.23 -5.87
C LEU A 263 -4.35 -15.64 -5.80
N THR A 264 -4.56 -16.38 -4.71
CA THR A 264 -4.00 -17.73 -4.59
C THR A 264 -4.63 -18.71 -5.56
N ASN A 265 -5.92 -18.58 -5.89
CA ASN A 265 -6.55 -19.37 -6.94
C ASN A 265 -5.94 -19.13 -8.33
N SER A 266 -5.40 -17.94 -8.60
CA SER A 266 -4.75 -17.64 -9.88
C SER A 266 -3.27 -18.00 -9.91
N LEU A 267 -2.56 -17.80 -8.79
CA LEU A 267 -1.12 -17.99 -8.66
C LEU A 267 -0.75 -19.46 -8.45
N TYR A 268 -1.48 -20.12 -7.55
CA TYR A 268 -1.21 -21.49 -7.16
C TYR A 268 -2.32 -22.35 -7.74
N LYS A 269 -1.96 -23.27 -8.65
CA LYS A 269 -2.86 -24.36 -9.04
C LYS A 269 -2.92 -25.33 -7.86
N LEU A 270 -3.70 -24.98 -6.84
CA LEU A 270 -4.05 -25.86 -5.74
C LEU A 270 -5.07 -26.89 -6.20
#